data_AF-A0AB38AD93-F1
#
_entry.id   AF-A0AB38AD93-F1
#
_cell.length_a   1.000
_cell.length_b   1.000
_cell.length_c   1.000
_cell.angle_alpha   90.00
_cell.angle_beta   90.00
_cell.angle_gamma   90.00
#
_symmetry.space_group_name_H-M   'P 1'
#
loop_
_entity.id
_entity.type
_entity.pdbx_description
1 polymer ?
#
loop_
_entity_poly.entity_id
_entity_poly.type
_entity_poly.pdbx_seq_one_letter_code
_entity_poly.pdbx_strand_id
1 'polypeptide(L)'
;MAATALTLGALLTTALPAAAAEDPGPASRCTPAVHVLDRLPGAGAGSWGSESVNDFGAGGLSVGQSAGLPAYWTGSTVHRVPLPSGYDRGSVAAVNHRGLMVGSIQGPVGAAAFSYRVGASAVRILPGGTYAADVNDRGTVAGGNDSSDAAYLWTGATLTRTLTVTPGHTRVRVRGINSRGTVIGYSWYWDGVSEVSGSVGLVWPGGTTGPGRQLKPVEINTDTDWYPSAIDNHGRVVGERTYDHQDLAAETYWDAPYTKDGVQIPGLPAHEGKGWLNDISPSSGVAVGTAMFPYGIPPITPIDQAQIWPGSGPLRALPSLAPDGPAGAEAVNDGARAGGWAYDGDPYDGAGTPHPVIWTCALG
;
A
#
# COMPACT_ATOMS: atom_id res chain seq x y z
N MET A 1 -57.46 -40.52 -57.70
CA MET A 1 -57.75 -39.62 -56.56
C MET A 1 -56.80 -39.99 -55.43
N ALA A 2 -56.11 -39.01 -54.87
CA ALA A 2 -54.91 -39.15 -54.05
C ALA A 2 -55.10 -38.55 -52.65
N ALA A 3 -54.13 -38.88 -51.78
CA ALA A 3 -53.79 -38.29 -50.48
C ALA A 3 -54.73 -38.65 -49.31
N THR A 4 -54.26 -38.86 -48.07
CA THR A 4 -53.17 -38.16 -47.38
C THR A 4 -52.66 -38.99 -46.18
N ALA A 5 -51.36 -38.92 -45.90
CA ALA A 5 -50.72 -39.42 -44.68
C ALA A 5 -50.22 -38.24 -43.84
N LEU A 6 -50.25 -38.37 -42.50
CA LEU A 6 -49.73 -37.37 -41.57
C LEU A 6 -48.77 -38.02 -40.56
N THR A 7 -47.71 -37.26 -40.30
CA THR A 7 -46.41 -37.58 -39.70
C THR A 7 -46.36 -37.28 -38.20
N LEU A 8 -45.52 -38.02 -37.46
CA LEU A 8 -45.02 -37.62 -36.14
C LEU A 8 -43.50 -37.38 -36.24
N GLY A 9 -43.04 -36.22 -35.76
CA GLY A 9 -41.64 -35.83 -35.70
C GLY A 9 -40.95 -36.34 -34.44
N ALA A 10 -39.68 -36.74 -34.57
CA ALA A 10 -38.79 -37.07 -33.47
C ALA A 10 -37.62 -36.07 -33.43
N LEU A 11 -37.34 -35.52 -32.25
CA LEU A 11 -36.21 -34.64 -31.94
C LEU A 11 -34.94 -35.48 -31.75
N LEU A 12 -33.89 -35.16 -32.50
CA LEU A 12 -32.53 -35.72 -32.35
C LEU A 12 -31.69 -34.77 -31.48
N THR A 13 -31.25 -35.22 -30.31
CA THR A 13 -30.22 -34.58 -29.50
C THR A 13 -28.86 -35.17 -29.84
N THR A 14 -27.95 -34.37 -30.40
CA THR A 14 -26.57 -34.76 -30.69
C THR A 14 -25.70 -34.51 -29.45
N ALA A 15 -25.21 -35.58 -28.82
CA ALA A 15 -24.22 -35.51 -27.75
C ALA A 15 -22.83 -35.18 -28.34
N LEU A 16 -22.21 -34.10 -27.85
CA LEU A 16 -20.82 -33.75 -28.15
C LEU A 16 -19.86 -34.66 -27.35
N PRO A 17 -18.71 -35.07 -27.91
CA PRO A 17 -17.73 -35.88 -27.19
C PRO A 17 -17.06 -35.06 -26.08
N ALA A 18 -16.94 -35.66 -24.91
CA ALA A 18 -16.25 -35.11 -23.74
C ALA A 18 -14.77 -34.90 -24.06
N ALA A 19 -14.31 -33.64 -24.00
CA ALA A 19 -12.89 -33.33 -24.00
C ALA A 19 -12.26 -33.86 -22.71
N ALA A 20 -11.25 -34.71 -22.84
CA ALA A 20 -10.41 -35.13 -21.74
C ALA A 20 -9.75 -33.87 -21.13
N ALA A 21 -9.97 -33.65 -19.84
CA ALA A 21 -9.27 -32.62 -19.10
C ALA A 21 -7.78 -32.98 -19.07
N GLU A 22 -6.94 -32.11 -19.66
CA GLU A 22 -5.50 -32.13 -19.41
C GLU A 22 -5.30 -31.84 -17.92
N ASP A 23 -4.61 -32.74 -17.23
CA ASP A 23 -4.15 -32.55 -15.86
C ASP A 23 -3.37 -31.22 -15.80
N PRO A 24 -3.71 -30.31 -14.87
CA PRO A 24 -2.86 -29.16 -14.63
C PRO A 24 -1.54 -29.71 -14.08
N GLY A 25 -0.48 -29.63 -14.88
CA GLY A 25 0.87 -30.01 -14.46
C GLY A 25 1.21 -29.34 -13.12
N PRO A 26 2.10 -29.95 -12.31
CA PRO A 26 2.40 -29.43 -10.98
C PRO A 26 2.85 -27.99 -11.11
N ALA A 27 2.11 -27.07 -10.48
CA ALA A 27 2.56 -25.70 -10.28
C ALA A 27 3.99 -25.81 -9.74
N SER A 28 4.96 -25.28 -10.50
CA SER A 28 6.35 -25.24 -10.06
C SER A 28 6.35 -24.61 -8.68
N ARG A 29 6.63 -25.41 -7.64
CA ARG A 29 6.69 -24.93 -6.26
C ARG A 29 7.82 -23.91 -6.19
N CYS A 30 7.49 -22.64 -6.33
CA CYS A 30 8.46 -21.61 -6.15
C CYS A 30 8.76 -21.52 -4.65
N THR A 31 10.03 -21.53 -4.29
CA THR A 31 10.44 -21.44 -2.89
C THR A 31 10.39 -19.97 -2.45
N PRO A 32 9.73 -19.64 -1.33
CA PRO A 32 9.80 -18.30 -0.76
C PRO A 32 11.25 -17.88 -0.54
N ALA A 33 11.59 -16.68 -1.02
CA ALA A 33 12.95 -16.14 -0.90
C ALA A 33 12.91 -14.63 -0.68
N VAL A 34 13.85 -14.13 0.14
CA VAL A 34 14.10 -12.71 0.34
C VAL A 34 15.36 -12.32 -0.41
N HIS A 35 15.28 -11.23 -1.19
CA HIS A 35 16.38 -10.70 -1.98
C HIS A 35 16.72 -9.29 -1.50
N VAL A 36 17.98 -9.08 -1.14
CA VAL A 36 18.52 -7.76 -0.80
C VAL A 36 18.84 -7.00 -2.09
N LEU A 37 18.44 -5.72 -2.17
CA LEU A 37 18.79 -4.84 -3.30
C LEU A 37 20.02 -4.01 -3.00
N ASP A 38 20.66 -3.48 -4.05
CA ASP A 38 21.78 -2.56 -3.90
C ASP A 38 21.35 -1.29 -3.18
N ARG A 39 22.28 -0.67 -2.45
CA ARG A 39 22.04 0.55 -1.67
C ARG A 39 22.89 1.71 -2.18
N LEU A 40 22.36 2.92 -2.06
CA LEU A 40 23.15 4.11 -2.31
C LEU A 40 24.23 4.25 -1.21
N PRO A 41 25.45 4.68 -1.55
CA PRO A 41 26.44 5.04 -0.55
C PRO A 41 26.09 6.38 0.10
N GLY A 42 26.61 6.62 1.31
CA GLY A 42 26.53 7.93 1.96
C GLY A 42 26.22 7.84 3.46
N ALA A 43 26.21 8.99 4.13
CA ALA A 43 26.04 9.07 5.58
C ALA A 43 24.67 8.56 6.08
N GLY A 44 23.64 8.57 5.23
CA GLY A 44 22.32 8.02 5.56
C GLY A 44 22.20 6.52 5.32
N ALA A 45 23.19 5.88 4.66
CA ALA A 45 23.11 4.45 4.34
C ALA A 45 23.14 3.63 5.63
N GLY A 46 22.15 2.76 5.79
CA GLY A 46 22.05 1.89 6.96
C GLY A 46 21.54 2.57 8.23
N SER A 47 20.97 3.77 8.13
CA SER A 47 20.28 4.41 9.25
C SER A 47 18.84 3.90 9.36
N TRP A 48 18.25 3.97 10.55
CA TRP A 48 16.86 3.52 10.73
C TRP A 48 15.90 4.28 9.79
N GLY A 49 15.06 3.54 9.07
CA GLY A 49 14.11 4.11 8.11
C GLY A 49 14.76 4.67 6.84
N SER A 50 16.04 4.39 6.56
CA SER A 50 16.73 4.90 5.37
C SER A 50 16.51 4.07 4.11
N GLU A 51 16.06 2.83 4.26
CA GLU A 51 15.90 1.85 3.18
C GLU A 51 14.48 1.30 3.14
N SER A 52 13.85 1.26 1.96
CA SER A 52 12.60 0.55 1.73
C SER A 52 12.26 0.46 0.24
N VAL A 53 11.58 -0.61 -0.16
CA VAL A 53 10.85 -0.71 -1.43
C VAL A 53 9.38 -0.41 -1.17
N ASN A 54 8.88 0.70 -1.71
CA ASN A 54 7.55 1.25 -1.44
C ASN A 54 6.52 0.98 -2.53
N ASP A 55 6.93 0.62 -3.76
CA ASP A 55 6.00 0.24 -4.83
C ASP A 55 6.69 -0.49 -6.00
N PHE A 56 5.90 -1.15 -6.86
CA PHE A 56 6.32 -1.87 -8.05
C PHE A 56 5.77 -1.28 -9.34
N GLY A 57 6.68 -0.99 -10.27
CA GLY A 57 6.34 -0.62 -11.65
C GLY A 57 6.43 -1.79 -12.62
N ALA A 58 6.15 -1.52 -13.89
CA ALA A 58 6.34 -2.48 -14.96
C ALA A 58 7.83 -2.79 -15.23
N GLY A 59 8.12 -3.95 -15.83
CA GLY A 59 9.46 -4.28 -16.33
C GLY A 59 10.52 -4.49 -15.24
N GLY A 60 10.12 -4.93 -14.04
CA GLY A 60 11.04 -5.15 -12.92
C GLY A 60 11.46 -3.87 -12.20
N LEU A 61 10.82 -2.75 -12.50
CA LEU A 61 11.00 -1.49 -11.77
C LEU A 61 10.43 -1.62 -10.36
N SER A 62 11.22 -1.20 -9.37
CA SER A 62 10.75 -1.04 -7.98
C SER A 62 11.17 0.36 -7.51
N VAL A 63 10.42 0.99 -6.63
CA VAL A 63 10.71 2.36 -6.17
C VAL A 63 10.64 2.46 -4.66
N GLY A 64 11.29 3.46 -4.08
CA GLY A 64 11.29 3.65 -2.64
C GLY A 64 12.34 4.62 -2.17
N GLN A 65 13.10 4.20 -1.16
CA GLN A 65 14.10 5.01 -0.50
C GLN A 65 15.39 4.22 -0.29
N SER A 66 16.54 4.87 -0.49
CA SER A 66 17.84 4.32 -0.11
C SER A 66 18.76 5.41 0.42
N ALA A 67 19.47 5.14 1.52
CA ALA A 67 20.27 6.11 2.26
C ALA A 67 19.52 7.41 2.60
N GLY A 68 18.21 7.31 2.83
CA GLY A 68 17.34 8.47 3.11
C GLY A 68 16.94 9.29 1.87
N LEU A 69 17.33 8.88 0.67
CA LEU A 69 17.09 9.57 -0.59
C LEU A 69 16.03 8.86 -1.44
N PRO A 70 15.24 9.59 -2.26
CA PRO A 70 14.33 8.94 -3.20
C PRO A 70 15.12 8.12 -4.22
N ALA A 71 14.77 6.85 -4.35
CA ALA A 71 15.49 5.88 -5.14
C ALA A 71 14.53 4.98 -5.94
N TYR A 72 15.09 4.35 -6.98
CA TYR A 72 14.42 3.30 -7.72
C TYR A 72 15.42 2.22 -8.11
N TRP A 73 14.92 1.02 -8.37
CA TRP A 73 15.73 -0.13 -8.76
C TRP A 73 15.28 -0.71 -10.09
N THR A 74 16.26 -1.09 -10.91
CA THR A 74 16.05 -1.90 -12.11
C THR A 74 16.74 -3.25 -11.87
N GLY A 75 15.95 -4.28 -11.57
CA GLY A 75 16.52 -5.50 -10.97
C GLY A 75 16.97 -5.20 -9.54
N SER A 76 18.23 -5.52 -9.20
CA SER A 76 18.85 -5.16 -7.92
C SER A 76 19.56 -3.82 -7.94
N THR A 77 19.83 -3.26 -9.11
CA THR A 77 20.66 -2.04 -9.25
C THR A 77 19.90 -0.80 -8.85
N VAL A 78 20.44 -0.08 -7.87
CA VAL A 78 19.87 1.16 -7.34
C VAL A 78 20.23 2.37 -8.19
N HIS A 79 19.28 3.28 -8.32
CA HIS A 79 19.41 4.57 -8.98
C HIS A 79 18.85 5.66 -8.09
N ARG A 80 19.57 6.78 -8.01
CA ARG A 80 19.11 7.96 -7.29
C ARG A 80 18.18 8.80 -8.16
N VAL A 81 17.08 9.28 -7.59
CA VAL A 81 16.26 10.34 -8.20
C VAL A 81 16.96 11.69 -8.02
N PRO A 82 17.12 12.51 -9.07
CA PRO A 82 17.82 13.79 -9.00
C PRO A 82 17.07 14.80 -8.13
N LEU A 83 17.71 15.29 -7.07
CA LEU A 83 17.14 16.28 -6.16
C LEU A 83 17.44 17.72 -6.63
N PRO A 84 16.46 18.64 -6.62
CA PRO A 84 16.71 20.06 -6.81
C PRO A 84 17.54 20.64 -5.67
N SER A 85 18.19 21.78 -5.91
CA SER A 85 18.94 22.49 -4.86
C SER A 85 18.05 22.81 -3.65
N GLY A 86 18.59 22.62 -2.45
CA GLY A 86 17.87 22.84 -1.19
C GLY A 86 17.08 21.63 -0.66
N TYR A 87 17.04 20.51 -1.39
CA TYR A 87 16.49 19.24 -0.92
C TYR A 87 17.59 18.20 -0.73
N ASP A 88 17.54 17.48 0.40
CA ASP A 88 18.61 16.56 0.81
C ASP A 88 18.11 15.16 1.20
N ARG A 89 16.80 14.95 1.31
CA ARG A 89 16.18 13.66 1.62
C ARG A 89 14.80 13.51 0.99
N GLY A 90 14.26 12.30 1.05
CA GLY A 90 12.90 12.01 0.60
C GLY A 90 12.72 10.55 0.22
N SER A 91 11.60 10.24 -0.41
CA SER A 91 11.27 8.90 -0.88
C SER A 91 10.41 8.96 -2.14
N VAL A 92 10.50 7.94 -2.97
CA VAL A 92 9.46 7.64 -3.97
C VAL A 92 8.40 6.81 -3.26
N ALA A 93 7.16 7.26 -3.26
CA ALA A 93 6.04 6.59 -2.60
C ALA A 93 5.38 5.57 -3.52
N ALA A 94 5.18 5.94 -4.80
CA ALA A 94 4.43 5.11 -5.74
C ALA A 94 4.95 5.26 -7.18
N VAL A 95 4.62 4.28 -8.03
CA VAL A 95 4.92 4.24 -9.45
C VAL A 95 3.81 3.51 -10.23
N ASN A 96 3.29 4.13 -11.29
CA ASN A 96 2.30 3.46 -12.13
C ASN A 96 2.91 2.55 -13.21
N HIS A 97 2.09 1.79 -13.94
CA HIS A 97 2.55 0.88 -15.01
C HIS A 97 3.29 1.59 -16.15
N ARG A 98 3.14 2.91 -16.27
CA ARG A 98 3.83 3.73 -17.27
C ARG A 98 5.16 4.28 -16.75
N GLY A 99 5.59 3.92 -15.54
CA GLY A 99 6.82 4.40 -14.92
C GLY A 99 6.77 5.86 -14.46
N LEU A 100 5.57 6.41 -14.21
CA LEU A 100 5.44 7.71 -13.53
C LEU A 100 5.61 7.48 -12.04
N MET A 101 6.70 7.98 -11.48
CA MET A 101 7.02 7.93 -10.06
C MET A 101 6.52 9.18 -9.37
N VAL A 102 6.05 9.05 -8.14
CA VAL A 102 5.64 10.17 -7.29
C VAL A 102 6.13 9.97 -5.86
N GLY A 103 6.29 11.05 -5.13
CA GLY A 103 6.71 10.98 -3.73
C GLY A 103 6.90 12.33 -3.09
N SER A 104 7.78 12.38 -2.10
CA SER A 104 8.10 13.59 -1.34
C SER A 104 9.61 13.81 -1.24
N ILE A 105 9.99 15.08 -1.18
CA ILE A 105 11.36 15.52 -0.91
C ILE A 105 11.34 16.56 0.20
N GLN A 106 12.40 16.61 0.99
CA GLN A 106 12.57 17.55 2.10
C GLN A 106 14.00 18.09 2.15
N GLY A 107 14.17 19.29 2.70
CA GLY A 107 15.46 19.89 3.02
C GLY A 107 15.29 21.27 3.65
N PRO A 108 16.35 22.10 3.71
CA PRO A 108 16.30 23.44 4.30
C PRO A 108 15.25 24.38 3.71
N VAL A 109 14.80 24.15 2.46
CA VAL A 109 13.78 24.97 1.79
C VAL A 109 12.34 24.50 2.06
N GLY A 110 12.16 23.43 2.84
CA GLY A 110 10.86 22.86 3.17
C GLY A 110 10.64 21.47 2.56
N ALA A 111 9.36 21.09 2.43
CA ALA A 111 8.93 19.83 1.82
C ALA A 111 8.15 20.09 0.53
N ALA A 112 8.26 19.18 -0.43
CA ALA A 112 7.54 19.26 -1.68
C ALA A 112 7.13 17.88 -2.21
N ALA A 113 5.91 17.81 -2.74
CA ALA A 113 5.46 16.71 -3.56
C ALA A 113 6.15 16.75 -4.92
N PHE A 114 6.53 15.60 -5.47
CA PHE A 114 7.14 15.55 -6.79
C PHE A 114 6.61 14.42 -7.67
N SER A 115 6.86 14.55 -8.97
CA SER A 115 6.75 13.48 -9.95
C SER A 115 8.05 13.32 -10.74
N TYR A 116 8.33 12.11 -11.20
CA TYR A 116 9.56 11.77 -11.91
C TYR A 116 9.34 10.63 -12.92
N ARG A 117 10.20 10.57 -13.94
CA ARG A 117 10.29 9.45 -14.88
C ARG A 117 11.76 9.16 -15.12
N VAL A 118 12.10 7.88 -15.25
CA VAL A 118 13.47 7.44 -15.58
C VAL A 118 13.99 8.21 -16.80
N GLY A 119 15.22 8.71 -16.68
CA GLY A 119 15.88 9.50 -17.73
C GLY A 119 15.59 10.99 -17.71
N ALA A 120 14.64 11.48 -16.91
CA ALA A 120 14.50 12.91 -16.68
C ALA A 120 15.70 13.45 -15.87
N SER A 121 16.14 14.66 -16.20
CA SER A 121 17.29 15.32 -15.54
C SER A 121 16.97 15.87 -14.15
N ALA A 122 15.69 16.08 -13.84
CA ALA A 122 15.22 16.59 -12.57
C ALA A 122 13.80 16.07 -12.28
N VAL A 123 13.44 16.03 -11.00
CA VAL A 123 12.04 15.88 -10.59
C VAL A 123 11.21 17.10 -10.98
N ARG A 124 9.91 16.90 -11.11
CA ARG A 124 8.93 17.95 -11.30
C ARG A 124 8.14 18.15 -10.02
N ILE A 125 8.21 19.36 -9.45
CA ILE A 125 7.44 19.72 -8.25
C ILE A 125 5.95 19.82 -8.58
N LEU A 126 5.12 19.24 -7.73
CA LEU A 126 3.66 19.33 -7.82
C LEU A 126 3.19 20.54 -7.00
N PRO A 127 2.46 21.49 -7.60
CA PRO A 127 2.17 22.77 -6.96
C PRO A 127 1.28 22.57 -5.74
N GLY A 128 1.65 23.25 -4.64
CA GLY A 128 0.90 23.30 -3.39
C GLY A 128 1.03 22.07 -2.49
N GLY A 129 1.57 20.94 -2.97
CA GLY A 129 1.70 19.72 -2.18
C GLY A 129 3.04 19.59 -1.47
N THR A 130 3.04 18.96 -0.28
CA THR A 130 4.25 18.53 0.45
C THR A 130 4.55 17.05 0.25
N TYR A 131 3.54 16.26 -0.14
CA TYR A 131 3.70 14.85 -0.47
C TYR A 131 2.74 14.41 -1.60
N ALA A 132 3.17 13.43 -2.37
CA ALA A 132 2.32 12.62 -3.23
C ALA A 132 2.34 11.18 -2.70
N ALA A 133 1.16 10.65 -2.37
CA ALA A 133 1.01 9.34 -1.75
C ALA A 133 0.96 8.23 -2.80
N ASP A 134 0.21 8.45 -3.88
CA ASP A 134 -0.05 7.40 -4.87
C ASP A 134 -0.37 7.97 -6.26
N VAL A 135 -0.24 7.15 -7.30
CA VAL A 135 -0.50 7.50 -8.70
C VAL A 135 -1.12 6.33 -9.46
N ASN A 136 -2.29 6.56 -10.07
CA ASN A 136 -2.92 5.54 -10.89
C ASN A 136 -2.38 5.49 -12.33
N ASP A 137 -2.77 4.48 -13.09
CA ASP A 137 -2.33 4.27 -14.49
C ASP A 137 -2.81 5.34 -15.49
N ARG A 138 -3.80 6.16 -15.11
CA ARG A 138 -4.19 7.33 -15.89
C ARG A 138 -3.24 8.51 -15.69
N GLY A 139 -2.31 8.41 -14.74
CA GLY A 139 -1.38 9.47 -14.36
C GLY A 139 -2.01 10.52 -13.44
N THR A 140 -3.12 10.18 -12.78
CA THR A 140 -3.68 11.00 -11.71
C THR A 140 -2.91 10.70 -10.44
N VAL A 141 -2.32 11.74 -9.86
CA VAL A 141 -1.56 11.69 -8.61
C VAL A 141 -2.46 12.14 -7.48
N ALA A 142 -2.44 11.41 -6.36
CA ALA A 142 -3.16 11.75 -5.13
C ALA A 142 -2.17 12.03 -4.01
N GLY A 143 -2.44 13.05 -3.19
CA GLY A 143 -1.55 13.46 -2.11
C GLY A 143 -2.08 14.69 -1.40
N GLY A 144 -1.20 15.49 -0.81
CA GLY A 144 -1.65 16.64 -0.03
C GLY A 144 -0.56 17.56 0.47
N ASN A 145 -0.93 18.39 1.43
CA ASN A 145 -0.08 19.33 2.13
C ASN A 145 -0.28 19.17 3.64
N ASP A 146 0.76 18.67 4.31
CA ASP A 146 0.74 18.40 5.76
C ASP A 146 0.58 19.67 6.60
N SER A 147 0.94 20.84 6.07
CA SER A 147 0.86 22.12 6.80
C SER A 147 -0.54 22.74 6.74
N SER A 148 -1.37 22.38 5.77
CA SER A 148 -2.70 22.95 5.57
C SER A 148 -3.83 21.93 5.61
N ASP A 149 -3.52 20.66 5.90
CA ASP A 149 -4.44 19.53 5.86
C ASP A 149 -5.19 19.40 4.52
N ALA A 150 -4.60 19.94 3.45
CA ALA A 150 -5.25 19.96 2.15
C ALA A 150 -4.95 18.67 1.39
N ALA A 151 -5.99 18.04 0.87
CA ALA A 151 -5.90 16.85 0.03
C ALA A 151 -6.11 17.23 -1.45
N TYR A 152 -5.28 16.70 -2.34
CA TYR A 152 -5.15 17.16 -3.72
C TYR A 152 -5.12 16.01 -4.72
N LEU A 153 -5.60 16.32 -5.93
CA LEU A 153 -5.37 15.53 -7.14
C LEU A 153 -4.62 16.37 -8.17
N TRP A 154 -3.60 15.77 -8.79
CA TRP A 154 -2.87 16.36 -9.90
C TRP A 154 -2.94 15.49 -11.15
N THR A 155 -2.87 16.14 -12.31
CA THR A 155 -2.55 15.50 -13.59
C THR A 155 -1.38 16.25 -14.20
N GLY A 156 -0.21 15.61 -14.26
CA GLY A 156 1.04 16.30 -14.58
C GLY A 156 1.37 17.35 -13.52
N ALA A 157 1.64 18.60 -13.93
CA ALA A 157 1.89 19.72 -13.01
C ALA A 157 0.62 20.53 -12.66
N THR A 158 -0.55 20.09 -13.09
CA THR A 158 -1.80 20.82 -12.87
C THR A 158 -2.53 20.24 -11.68
N LEU A 159 -2.80 21.08 -10.67
CA LEU A 159 -3.76 20.75 -9.61
C LEU A 159 -5.16 20.71 -10.23
N THR A 160 -5.76 19.53 -10.31
CA THR A 160 -7.06 19.33 -10.97
C THR A 160 -8.22 19.34 -10.00
N ARG A 161 -7.97 19.02 -8.72
CA ARG A 161 -9.00 19.02 -7.68
C ARG A 161 -8.40 19.13 -6.29
N THR A 162 -9.06 19.91 -5.42
CA THR A 162 -8.91 19.82 -3.97
C THR A 162 -10.01 18.91 -3.43
N LEU A 163 -9.64 17.86 -2.71
CA LEU A 163 -10.56 16.93 -2.07
C LEU A 163 -11.11 17.57 -0.79
N THR A 164 -12.43 17.58 -0.64
CA THR A 164 -13.10 18.17 0.52
C THR A 164 -13.55 17.09 1.50
N VAL A 165 -13.69 17.46 2.75
CA VAL A 165 -14.25 16.63 3.82
C VAL A 165 -15.48 17.30 4.41
N THR A 166 -16.32 16.52 5.09
CA THR A 166 -17.45 17.05 5.85
C THR A 166 -16.95 18.01 6.95
N PRO A 167 -17.70 19.06 7.33
CA PRO A 167 -17.32 19.94 8.44
C PRO A 167 -17.06 19.18 9.75
N GLY A 168 -16.10 19.67 10.54
CA GLY A 168 -15.65 19.02 11.79
C GLY A 168 -14.45 18.08 11.61
N HIS A 169 -14.05 17.80 10.37
CA HIS A 169 -12.84 17.05 10.06
C HIS A 169 -11.64 17.96 9.77
N THR A 170 -10.49 17.59 10.33
CA THR A 170 -9.18 18.23 10.22
C THR A 170 -8.12 17.15 9.92
N ARG A 171 -6.84 17.51 9.77
CA ARG A 171 -5.73 16.55 9.57
C ARG A 171 -5.99 15.52 8.46
N VAL A 172 -6.49 16.00 7.33
CA VAL A 172 -6.83 15.12 6.21
C VAL A 172 -5.55 14.59 5.57
N ARG A 173 -5.41 13.27 5.53
CA ARG A 173 -4.28 12.60 4.89
C ARG A 173 -4.75 11.65 3.80
N VAL A 174 -4.21 11.82 2.60
CA VAL A 174 -4.44 10.91 1.47
C VAL A 174 -3.45 9.77 1.54
N ARG A 175 -3.90 8.57 1.19
CA ARG A 175 -3.12 7.33 1.30
C ARG A 175 -3.01 6.57 -0.02
N GLY A 176 -4.09 6.46 -0.81
CA GLY A 176 -4.07 5.70 -2.06
C GLY A 176 -5.12 6.13 -3.09
N ILE A 177 -4.93 5.74 -4.34
CA ILE A 177 -5.85 5.96 -5.47
C ILE A 177 -5.86 4.76 -6.43
N ASN A 178 -7.03 4.15 -6.64
CA ASN A 178 -7.13 3.04 -7.60
C ASN A 178 -7.29 3.49 -9.06
N SER A 179 -7.28 2.52 -9.99
CA SER A 179 -7.46 2.76 -11.43
C SER A 179 -8.79 3.43 -11.80
N ARG A 180 -9.83 3.33 -10.94
CA ARG A 180 -11.11 4.02 -11.14
C ARG A 180 -11.06 5.49 -10.73
N GLY A 181 -9.96 5.94 -10.11
CA GLY A 181 -9.81 7.28 -9.56
C GLY A 181 -10.49 7.47 -8.22
N THR A 182 -10.82 6.36 -7.54
CA THR A 182 -11.32 6.41 -6.15
C THR A 182 -10.12 6.58 -5.23
N VAL A 183 -10.19 7.59 -4.38
CA VAL A 183 -9.12 7.95 -3.44
C VAL A 183 -9.53 7.51 -2.05
N ILE A 184 -8.55 7.09 -1.24
CA ILE A 184 -8.73 6.79 0.19
C ILE A 184 -7.75 7.59 1.03
N GLY A 185 -8.09 7.71 2.32
CA GLY A 185 -7.31 8.44 3.29
C GLY A 185 -8.02 8.44 4.63
N TYR A 186 -7.61 9.33 5.53
CA TYR A 186 -8.28 9.52 6.81
C TYR A 186 -8.31 10.99 7.20
N SER A 187 -9.06 11.31 8.23
CA SER A 187 -9.08 12.62 8.86
C SER A 187 -9.35 12.52 10.34
N TRP A 188 -8.95 13.53 11.08
CA TRP A 188 -9.25 13.67 12.50
C TRP A 188 -10.55 14.44 12.70
N TYR A 189 -11.49 13.89 13.45
CA TYR A 189 -12.69 14.61 13.86
C TYR A 189 -12.52 15.22 15.24
N TRP A 190 -12.97 16.46 15.40
CA TRP A 190 -13.18 17.08 16.71
C TRP A 190 -14.33 18.09 16.60
N ASP A 191 -15.30 18.02 17.52
CA ASP A 191 -16.47 18.90 17.51
C ASP A 191 -16.20 20.29 18.12
N GLY A 192 -15.00 20.51 18.69
CA GLY A 192 -14.58 21.79 19.27
C GLY A 192 -15.09 22.04 20.68
N VAL A 193 -15.91 21.16 21.26
CA VAL A 193 -16.59 21.36 22.55
C VAL A 193 -16.54 20.15 23.48
N SER A 194 -16.40 18.94 22.96
CA SER A 194 -16.28 17.72 23.76
C SER A 194 -14.85 17.16 23.72
N GLU A 195 -14.58 16.21 24.62
CA GLU A 195 -13.36 15.39 24.61
C GLU A 195 -13.40 14.33 23.50
N VAL A 196 -14.51 14.21 22.76
CA VAL A 196 -14.67 13.21 21.71
C VAL A 196 -13.91 13.64 20.46
N SER A 197 -12.77 13.01 20.22
CA SER A 197 -11.95 13.21 19.03
C SER A 197 -11.32 11.89 18.60
N GLY A 198 -11.19 11.66 17.29
CA GLY A 198 -10.60 10.43 16.78
C GLY A 198 -10.46 10.45 15.25
N SER A 199 -9.69 9.52 14.71
CA SER A 199 -9.50 9.35 13.27
C SER A 199 -10.65 8.58 12.63
N VAL A 200 -11.07 9.02 11.45
CA VAL A 200 -12.00 8.26 10.59
C VAL A 200 -11.38 7.96 9.24
N GLY A 201 -11.59 6.74 8.75
CA GLY A 201 -11.27 6.39 7.37
C GLY A 201 -12.19 7.13 6.39
N LEU A 202 -11.66 7.55 5.25
CA LEU A 202 -12.35 8.31 4.21
C LEU A 202 -12.18 7.65 2.83
N VAL A 203 -13.21 7.76 2.02
CA VAL A 203 -13.21 7.41 0.59
C VAL A 203 -13.84 8.52 -0.26
N TRP A 204 -13.13 8.96 -1.30
CA TRP A 204 -13.63 9.86 -2.32
C TRP A 204 -13.88 9.07 -3.62
N PRO A 205 -15.15 8.76 -3.96
CA PRO A 205 -15.45 8.01 -5.17
C PRO A 205 -14.99 8.73 -6.44
N GLY A 206 -14.37 7.97 -7.35
CA GLY A 206 -13.96 8.48 -8.66
C GLY A 206 -15.13 9.07 -9.44
N GLY A 207 -14.88 10.17 -10.16
CA GLY A 207 -15.89 10.86 -10.99
C GLY A 207 -16.90 11.71 -10.20
N THR A 208 -16.78 11.80 -8.87
CA THR A 208 -17.61 12.67 -8.03
C THR A 208 -16.84 13.90 -7.57
N THR A 209 -17.53 15.01 -7.27
CA THR A 209 -16.93 16.24 -6.73
C THR A 209 -17.25 16.46 -5.25
N GLY A 210 -18.13 15.65 -4.67
CA GLY A 210 -18.55 15.76 -3.27
C GLY A 210 -17.45 15.44 -2.25
N PRO A 211 -17.72 15.67 -0.96
CA PRO A 211 -16.79 15.40 0.11
C PRO A 211 -16.52 13.89 0.27
N GLY A 212 -15.44 13.57 0.97
CA GLY A 212 -15.09 12.21 1.34
C GLY A 212 -16.19 11.57 2.18
N ARG A 213 -16.53 10.32 1.87
CA ARG A 213 -17.45 9.51 2.66
C ARG A 213 -16.66 8.77 3.72
N GLN A 214 -17.17 8.70 4.93
CA GLN A 214 -16.52 7.95 6.00
C GLN A 214 -16.66 6.44 5.75
N LEU A 215 -15.59 5.70 5.99
CA LEU A 215 -15.62 4.25 6.11
C LEU A 215 -16.28 3.88 7.45
N LYS A 216 -16.93 2.71 7.49
CA LYS A 216 -17.59 2.22 8.69
C LYS A 216 -16.69 1.28 9.50
N PRO A 217 -16.89 1.13 10.81
CA PRO A 217 -17.85 1.90 11.61
C PRO A 217 -17.37 3.35 11.73
N VAL A 218 -18.32 4.26 11.89
CA VAL A 218 -18.02 5.65 12.25
C VAL A 218 -18.03 5.71 13.77
N GLU A 219 -16.98 5.15 14.36
CA GLU A 219 -16.76 5.26 15.80
C GLU A 219 -15.78 6.40 16.02
N ILE A 220 -16.26 7.48 16.63
CA ILE A 220 -15.46 8.64 16.98
C ILE A 220 -15.41 8.65 18.50
N ASN A 221 -14.29 8.23 19.04
CA ASN A 221 -13.97 8.26 20.47
C ASN A 221 -12.47 8.50 20.62
N THR A 222 -12.01 8.74 21.84
CA THR A 222 -10.60 9.04 22.15
C THR A 222 -9.65 7.86 22.00
N ASP A 223 -10.18 6.66 21.78
CA ASP A 223 -9.45 5.42 21.98
C ASP A 223 -9.25 4.65 20.68
N THR A 224 -10.12 4.86 19.68
CA THR A 224 -10.16 4.09 18.44
C THR A 224 -9.84 4.99 17.25
N ASP A 225 -8.79 4.64 16.51
CA ASP A 225 -8.49 5.25 15.23
C ASP A 225 -8.62 4.26 14.06
N TRP A 226 -8.95 4.80 12.89
CA TRP A 226 -9.10 4.06 11.65
C TRP A 226 -8.16 4.61 10.58
N TYR A 227 -7.17 3.81 10.18
CA TYR A 227 -6.14 4.20 9.21
C TYR A 227 -6.17 3.28 7.99
N PRO A 228 -6.96 3.60 6.95
CA PRO A 228 -6.82 2.94 5.65
C PRO A 228 -5.48 3.29 5.02
N SER A 229 -4.82 2.31 4.42
CA SER A 229 -3.47 2.43 3.86
C SER A 229 -3.45 2.30 2.34
N ALA A 230 -4.23 1.37 1.78
CA ALA A 230 -4.25 1.11 0.34
C ALA A 230 -5.62 0.64 -0.17
N ILE A 231 -5.83 0.74 -1.48
CA ILE A 231 -7.08 0.37 -2.16
C ILE A 231 -6.81 -0.35 -3.49
N ASP A 232 -7.46 -1.50 -3.69
CA ASP A 232 -7.38 -2.23 -4.95
C ASP A 232 -8.36 -1.69 -6.03
N ASN A 233 -8.28 -2.26 -7.23
CA ASN A 233 -9.15 -1.88 -8.34
C ASN A 233 -10.61 -2.33 -8.16
N HIS A 234 -10.85 -3.36 -7.34
CA HIS A 234 -12.19 -3.81 -6.96
C HIS A 234 -12.84 -2.88 -5.92
N GLY A 235 -12.06 -2.05 -5.25
CA GLY A 235 -12.49 -1.14 -4.19
C GLY A 235 -12.49 -1.81 -2.82
N ARG A 236 -11.66 -2.83 -2.62
CA ARG A 236 -11.28 -3.27 -1.29
C ARG A 236 -10.21 -2.34 -0.76
N VAL A 237 -10.42 -1.85 0.45
CA VAL A 237 -9.46 -1.04 1.22
C VAL A 237 -8.87 -1.91 2.30
N VAL A 238 -7.57 -1.78 2.55
CA VAL A 238 -6.88 -2.40 3.70
C VAL A 238 -6.23 -1.32 4.56
N GLY A 239 -5.95 -1.65 5.81
CA GLY A 239 -5.26 -0.77 6.73
C GLY A 239 -5.28 -1.34 8.14
N GLU A 240 -5.38 -0.46 9.12
CA GLU A 240 -5.44 -0.82 10.53
C GLU A 240 -6.56 -0.10 11.29
N ARG A 241 -6.94 -0.73 12.40
CA ARG A 241 -7.65 -0.11 13.51
C ARG A 241 -6.72 -0.11 14.71
N THR A 242 -6.51 1.03 15.35
CA THR A 242 -5.81 1.08 16.64
C THR A 242 -6.80 1.21 17.79
N TYR A 243 -6.43 0.71 18.96
CA TYR A 243 -7.15 0.95 20.21
C TYR A 243 -6.19 1.25 21.36
N ASP A 244 -6.10 2.52 21.75
CA ASP A 244 -5.06 3.06 22.63
C ASP A 244 -5.06 2.41 24.03
N HIS A 245 -6.23 2.07 24.57
CA HIS A 245 -6.32 1.47 25.91
C HIS A 245 -5.98 -0.02 25.98
N GLN A 246 -5.98 -0.74 24.85
CA GLN A 246 -5.60 -2.16 24.81
C GLN A 246 -4.26 -2.38 24.12
N ASP A 247 -3.57 -1.31 23.73
CA ASP A 247 -2.33 -1.40 22.96
C ASP A 247 -2.54 -2.35 21.76
N LEU A 248 -3.62 -2.09 21.00
CA LEU A 248 -4.07 -2.93 19.90
C LEU A 248 -3.82 -2.21 18.58
N ALA A 249 -3.15 -2.89 17.66
CA ALA A 249 -3.17 -2.59 16.24
C ALA A 249 -3.75 -3.81 15.53
N ALA A 250 -4.85 -3.64 14.78
CA ALA A 250 -5.55 -4.75 14.16
C ALA A 250 -5.69 -4.55 12.66
N GLU A 251 -5.17 -5.50 11.89
CA GLU A 251 -5.30 -5.54 10.44
C GLU A 251 -6.79 -5.53 10.07
N THR A 252 -7.19 -4.60 9.21
CA THR A 252 -8.61 -4.38 8.88
C THR A 252 -8.78 -4.20 7.38
N TYR A 253 -9.90 -4.71 6.84
CA TYR A 253 -10.30 -4.41 5.46
C TYR A 253 -11.75 -3.93 5.36
N TRP A 254 -12.03 -3.20 4.28
CA TRP A 254 -13.36 -2.71 3.93
C TRP A 254 -13.65 -3.00 2.47
N ASP A 255 -14.78 -3.65 2.19
CA ASP A 255 -15.24 -3.88 0.83
C ASP A 255 -16.23 -2.81 0.38
N ALA A 256 -16.09 -2.34 -0.87
CA ALA A 256 -17.14 -1.57 -1.54
C ALA A 256 -18.48 -2.36 -1.52
N PRO A 257 -19.63 -1.70 -1.31
CA PRO A 257 -19.87 -0.27 -1.33
C PRO A 257 -19.69 0.44 0.04
N TYR A 258 -18.94 -0.16 0.97
CA TYR A 258 -18.61 0.41 2.29
C TYR A 258 -19.83 0.67 3.19
N THR A 259 -20.86 -0.16 3.03
CA THR A 259 -22.09 -0.08 3.84
C THR A 259 -22.02 -0.86 5.14
N LYS A 260 -21.01 -1.74 5.26
CA LYS A 260 -20.71 -2.57 6.43
C LYS A 260 -19.47 -2.05 7.15
N ASP A 261 -19.39 -2.39 8.42
CA ASP A 261 -18.22 -2.11 9.26
C ASP A 261 -16.98 -2.84 8.74
N GLY A 262 -15.81 -2.26 9.02
CA GLY A 262 -14.52 -2.86 8.73
C GLY A 262 -14.38 -4.23 9.37
N VAL A 263 -13.79 -5.16 8.64
CA VAL A 263 -13.60 -6.53 9.08
C VAL A 263 -12.16 -6.70 9.53
N GLN A 264 -11.99 -7.07 10.80
CA GLN A 264 -10.68 -7.41 11.35
C GLN A 264 -10.20 -8.75 10.77
N ILE A 265 -8.93 -8.77 10.37
CA ILE A 265 -8.20 -9.96 9.96
C ILE A 265 -7.48 -10.48 11.21
N PRO A 266 -7.56 -11.78 11.55
CA PRO A 266 -6.75 -12.33 12.62
C PRO A 266 -5.26 -12.19 12.28
N GLY A 267 -4.55 -11.38 13.06
CA GLY A 267 -3.10 -11.17 12.96
C GLY A 267 -2.28 -12.43 13.26
N LEU A 268 -0.96 -12.33 13.12
CA LEU A 268 -0.05 -13.43 13.43
C LEU A 268 -0.09 -13.80 14.93
N PRO A 269 -0.31 -15.07 15.30
CA PRO A 269 -0.37 -15.47 16.72
C PRO A 269 0.93 -15.19 17.50
N ALA A 270 2.08 -15.25 16.82
CA ALA A 270 3.37 -14.94 17.43
C ALA A 270 3.48 -13.50 17.92
N HIS A 271 2.67 -12.59 17.36
CA HIS A 271 2.60 -11.16 17.67
C HIS A 271 1.28 -10.81 18.37
N GLU A 272 0.69 -11.77 19.08
CA GLU A 272 -0.60 -11.60 19.78
C GLU A 272 -1.75 -11.14 18.88
N GLY A 273 -1.64 -11.40 17.57
CA GLY A 273 -2.62 -10.95 16.59
C GLY A 273 -2.58 -9.45 16.31
N LYS A 274 -1.45 -8.78 16.58
CA LYS A 274 -1.27 -7.35 16.39
C LYS A 274 -0.43 -7.01 15.14
N GLY A 275 -0.84 -5.99 14.42
CA GLY A 275 -0.17 -5.51 13.22
C GLY A 275 -1.07 -4.65 12.33
N TRP A 276 -0.57 -4.35 11.13
CA TRP A 276 -1.27 -3.58 10.11
C TRP A 276 -0.99 -4.08 8.70
N LEU A 277 -1.79 -3.59 7.75
CA LEU A 277 -1.56 -3.73 6.32
C LEU A 277 -1.17 -2.38 5.71
N ASN A 278 -0.09 -2.39 4.95
CA ASN A 278 0.46 -1.22 4.26
C ASN A 278 -0.04 -1.12 2.81
N ASP A 279 -0.17 -2.25 2.13
CA ASP A 279 -0.54 -2.28 0.71
C ASP A 279 -1.42 -3.48 0.33
N ILE A 280 -2.20 -3.32 -0.75
CA ILE A 280 -3.00 -4.37 -1.38
C ILE A 280 -2.79 -4.35 -2.89
N SER A 281 -2.48 -5.52 -3.44
CA SER A 281 -2.25 -5.72 -4.86
C SER A 281 -3.43 -5.21 -5.70
N PRO A 282 -3.17 -4.62 -6.87
CA PRO A 282 -4.21 -3.92 -7.63
C PRO A 282 -5.43 -4.79 -8.00
N SER A 283 -5.26 -6.10 -8.18
CA SER A 283 -6.30 -6.98 -8.70
C SER A 283 -6.42 -8.32 -7.97
N SER A 284 -5.34 -8.84 -7.39
CA SER A 284 -5.35 -10.20 -6.82
C SER A 284 -5.91 -10.27 -5.39
N GLY A 285 -6.04 -9.12 -4.72
CA GLY A 285 -6.51 -9.03 -3.34
C GLY A 285 -5.48 -9.44 -2.28
N VAL A 286 -4.29 -9.86 -2.70
CA VAL A 286 -3.14 -10.10 -1.82
C VAL A 286 -2.72 -8.79 -1.17
N ALA A 287 -2.50 -8.78 0.14
CA ALA A 287 -2.07 -7.61 0.90
C ALA A 287 -0.82 -7.90 1.72
N VAL A 288 -0.08 -6.88 2.09
CA VAL A 288 1.13 -7.00 2.92
C VAL A 288 1.17 -5.93 4.00
N GLY A 289 1.99 -6.16 5.02
CA GLY A 289 2.23 -5.18 6.07
C GLY A 289 3.23 -5.69 7.09
N THR A 290 3.07 -5.22 8.32
CA THR A 290 3.98 -5.52 9.43
C THR A 290 3.18 -5.98 10.63
N ALA A 291 3.54 -7.13 11.17
CA ALA A 291 3.11 -7.57 12.49
C ALA A 291 4.10 -6.99 13.51
N MET A 292 3.59 -6.47 14.61
CA MET A 292 4.42 -5.82 15.61
C MET A 292 3.86 -5.97 17.02
N PHE A 293 4.71 -5.73 18.00
CA PHE A 293 4.29 -5.53 19.38
C PHE A 293 4.24 -4.02 19.67
N PRO A 294 3.07 -3.46 20.00
CA PRO A 294 2.95 -2.02 20.18
C PRO A 294 3.54 -1.52 21.51
N TYR A 295 3.51 -0.20 21.66
CA TYR A 295 4.48 0.65 22.35
C TYR A 295 4.71 0.34 23.84
N GLY A 296 5.94 0.00 24.22
CA GLY A 296 6.38 0.08 25.62
C GLY A 296 7.65 -0.71 25.98
N ILE A 297 8.79 -0.01 25.99
CA ILE A 297 10.12 -0.40 26.55
C ILE A 297 10.92 -1.43 25.70
N PRO A 298 12.15 -1.11 25.24
CA PRO A 298 13.00 -2.09 24.56
C PRO A 298 13.62 -3.11 25.55
N PRO A 299 13.94 -4.34 25.09
CA PRO A 299 13.70 -4.91 23.77
C PRO A 299 12.58 -5.97 23.89
N ILE A 300 11.34 -5.63 23.54
CA ILE A 300 10.26 -6.62 23.61
C ILE A 300 10.23 -7.44 22.33
N THR A 301 10.79 -8.64 22.43
CA THR A 301 10.37 -9.76 21.59
C THR A 301 8.83 -9.87 21.64
N PRO A 302 8.16 -10.16 20.52
CA PRO A 302 8.73 -10.43 19.20
C PRO A 302 9.10 -9.14 18.44
N ILE A 303 10.21 -9.20 17.69
CA ILE A 303 10.61 -8.15 16.74
C ILE A 303 9.56 -7.98 15.64
N ASP A 304 9.54 -6.81 15.00
CA ASP A 304 8.67 -6.54 13.85
C ASP A 304 8.87 -7.59 12.75
N GLN A 305 7.75 -8.10 12.23
CA GLN A 305 7.72 -9.20 11.28
C GLN A 305 6.93 -8.79 10.05
N ALA A 306 7.60 -8.79 8.90
CA ALA A 306 6.95 -8.61 7.61
C ALA A 306 5.93 -9.74 7.40
N GLN A 307 4.75 -9.39 6.89
CA GLN A 307 3.64 -10.34 6.72
C GLN A 307 2.91 -10.16 5.39
N ILE A 308 2.25 -11.23 4.96
CA ILE A 308 1.43 -11.29 3.74
C ILE A 308 0.09 -11.96 4.01
N TRP A 309 -0.97 -11.38 3.47
CA TRP A 309 -2.33 -11.90 3.49
C TRP A 309 -2.74 -12.33 2.08
N PRO A 310 -3.21 -13.57 1.86
CA PRO A 310 -3.67 -14.03 0.54
C PRO A 310 -4.97 -13.34 0.03
N GLY A 311 -5.53 -12.37 0.76
CA GLY A 311 -6.84 -11.77 0.49
C GLY A 311 -8.03 -12.50 1.11
N SER A 312 -7.77 -13.67 1.71
CA SER A 312 -8.68 -14.43 2.57
C SER A 312 -7.89 -15.46 3.38
N GLY A 313 -8.49 -15.96 4.47
CA GLY A 313 -7.80 -16.90 5.36
C GLY A 313 -6.73 -16.23 6.22
N PRO A 314 -5.77 -17.00 6.76
CA PRO A 314 -4.79 -16.50 7.72
C PRO A 314 -3.67 -15.68 7.06
N LEU A 315 -3.16 -14.71 7.81
CA LEU A 315 -1.87 -14.06 7.55
C LEU A 315 -0.72 -15.06 7.61
N ARG A 316 0.36 -14.76 6.88
CA ARG A 316 1.60 -15.53 6.87
C ARG A 316 2.79 -14.60 7.12
N ALA A 317 3.75 -15.07 7.91
CA ALA A 317 5.02 -14.38 8.08
C ALA A 317 5.88 -14.52 6.82
N LEU A 318 6.57 -13.44 6.45
CA LEU A 318 7.62 -13.43 5.44
C LEU A 318 8.98 -13.69 6.10
N PRO A 319 9.94 -14.34 5.44
CA PRO A 319 11.24 -14.62 6.06
C PRO A 319 12.02 -13.33 6.34
N SER A 320 12.63 -13.22 7.52
CA SER A 320 13.60 -12.17 7.87
C SER A 320 14.99 -12.47 7.32
N LEU A 321 15.88 -11.47 7.26
CA LEU A 321 17.29 -11.67 6.87
C LEU A 321 18.13 -12.28 8.00
N ALA A 322 17.79 -11.95 9.25
CA ALA A 322 18.37 -12.50 10.46
C ALA A 322 17.26 -12.91 11.45
N PRO A 323 17.49 -13.88 12.35
CA PRO A 323 16.49 -14.33 13.34
C PRO A 323 15.95 -13.21 14.24
N ASP A 324 16.79 -12.24 14.52
CA ASP A 324 16.65 -11.11 15.43
C ASP A 324 16.54 -9.77 14.68
N GLY A 325 16.58 -9.82 13.34
CA GLY A 325 16.45 -8.65 12.47
C GLY A 325 14.98 -8.33 12.15
N PRO A 326 14.45 -7.16 12.56
CA PRO A 326 13.08 -6.77 12.22
C PRO A 326 12.91 -6.57 10.71
N ALA A 327 11.68 -6.77 10.25
CA ALA A 327 11.31 -6.56 8.86
C ALA A 327 9.88 -6.00 8.73
N GLY A 328 9.63 -5.25 7.66
CA GLY A 328 8.31 -4.75 7.30
C GLY A 328 8.10 -4.81 5.80
N ALA A 329 6.86 -5.10 5.38
CA ALA A 329 6.47 -5.10 3.97
C ALA A 329 5.59 -3.88 3.67
N GLU A 330 5.97 -3.11 2.65
CA GLU A 330 5.34 -1.84 2.28
C GLU A 330 4.58 -1.91 0.96
N ALA A 331 4.89 -2.88 0.09
CA ALA A 331 4.31 -2.96 -1.26
C ALA A 331 4.06 -4.39 -1.71
N VAL A 332 3.03 -4.62 -2.51
CA VAL A 332 2.75 -5.91 -3.12
C VAL A 332 2.12 -5.78 -4.51
N ASN A 333 2.52 -6.66 -5.43
CA ASN A 333 1.92 -6.72 -6.77
C ASN A 333 1.04 -7.96 -6.98
N ASP A 334 0.35 -8.02 -8.11
CA ASP A 334 -0.54 -9.13 -8.48
C ASP A 334 0.18 -10.49 -8.66
N GLY A 335 1.51 -10.50 -8.70
CA GLY A 335 2.33 -11.71 -8.70
C GLY A 335 2.72 -12.19 -7.29
N ALA A 336 2.14 -11.61 -6.23
CA ALA A 336 2.52 -11.84 -4.84
C ALA A 336 4.02 -11.65 -4.57
N ARG A 337 4.63 -10.68 -5.26
CA ARG A 337 5.96 -10.16 -4.93
C ARG A 337 5.76 -9.04 -3.93
N ALA A 338 6.40 -9.14 -2.78
CA ALA A 338 6.33 -8.13 -1.73
C ALA A 338 7.63 -7.33 -1.66
N GLY A 339 7.56 -6.03 -1.41
CA GLY A 339 8.70 -5.13 -1.22
C GLY A 339 8.64 -4.48 0.16
N GLY A 340 9.78 -4.12 0.70
CA GLY A 340 9.86 -3.39 1.95
C GLY A 340 11.30 -3.30 2.45
N TRP A 341 11.46 -3.51 3.74
CA TRP A 341 12.73 -3.39 4.44
C TRP A 341 12.97 -4.56 5.40
N ALA A 342 14.22 -4.91 5.62
CA ALA A 342 14.62 -5.92 6.60
C ALA A 342 16.03 -5.64 7.14
N TYR A 343 16.25 -6.03 8.39
CA TYR A 343 17.55 -5.91 9.06
C TYR A 343 18.35 -7.20 8.98
N ASP A 344 19.66 -7.09 8.77
CA ASP A 344 20.61 -8.21 8.76
C ASP A 344 21.14 -8.61 10.16
N GLY A 345 20.59 -8.02 11.22
CA GLY A 345 20.92 -8.27 12.63
C GLY A 345 20.01 -7.44 13.54
N ASP A 346 20.24 -7.48 14.85
CA ASP A 346 19.47 -6.66 15.81
C ASP A 346 19.88 -5.18 15.71
N PRO A 347 18.98 -4.23 15.39
CA PRO A 347 19.32 -2.81 15.41
C PRO A 347 19.56 -2.26 16.83
N TYR A 348 19.02 -2.91 17.87
CA TYR A 348 19.05 -2.42 19.24
C TYR A 348 20.34 -2.75 19.98
N ASP A 349 21.09 -3.76 19.54
CA ASP A 349 22.45 -4.07 20.03
C ASP A 349 23.56 -3.42 19.17
N GLY A 350 23.16 -2.70 18.11
CA GLY A 350 24.06 -2.06 17.15
C GLY A 350 24.66 -3.01 16.10
N ALA A 351 24.17 -4.25 15.99
CA ALA A 351 24.66 -5.26 15.06
C ALA A 351 23.84 -5.39 13.75
N GLY A 352 22.73 -4.66 13.60
CA GLY A 352 21.85 -4.72 12.43
C GLY A 352 21.83 -3.45 11.58
N THR A 353 21.85 -3.64 10.26
CA THR A 353 21.66 -2.58 9.27
C THR A 353 20.42 -2.85 8.42
N PRO A 354 19.57 -1.84 8.12
CA PRO A 354 18.43 -2.03 7.23
C PRO A 354 18.89 -2.20 5.78
N HIS A 355 18.11 -2.98 5.05
CA HIS A 355 18.24 -3.22 3.62
C HIS A 355 16.89 -3.08 2.92
N PRO A 356 16.86 -2.50 1.70
CA PRO A 356 15.70 -2.60 0.83
C PRO A 356 15.62 -4.05 0.33
N VAL A 357 14.47 -4.69 0.52
CA VAL A 357 14.29 -6.10 0.20
C VAL A 357 13.06 -6.36 -0.65
N ILE A 358 13.11 -7.47 -1.37
CA ILE A 358 11.98 -8.00 -2.11
C ILE A 358 11.82 -9.49 -1.79
N TRP A 359 10.63 -9.86 -1.32
CA TRP A 359 10.20 -11.24 -1.19
C TRP A 359 9.56 -11.72 -2.48
N THR A 360 10.06 -12.84 -2.99
CA THR A 360 9.47 -13.55 -4.14
C THR A 360 8.80 -14.82 -3.67
N CYS A 361 7.71 -15.19 -4.34
CA CYS A 361 6.96 -16.42 -4.02
C CYS A 361 6.48 -16.42 -2.57
N ALA A 362 6.01 -15.26 -2.13
CA ALA A 362 5.62 -14.99 -0.75
C ALA A 362 4.43 -15.84 -0.26
N LEU A 363 3.66 -16.43 -1.18
CA LEU A 363 2.55 -17.34 -0.89
C LEU A 363 2.88 -18.82 -1.18
N GLY A 364 4.07 -19.10 -1.72
CA GLY A 364 4.49 -20.38 -2.31
C GLY A 364 4.77 -21.51 -1.33
#